data_AF-A0A838HCY9-F1
#
_entry.id   AF-A0A838HCY9-F1
#
_cell.length_a   1.000
_cell.length_b   1.000
_cell.length_c   1.000
_cell.angle_alpha   90.00
_cell.angle_beta   90.00
_cell.angle_gamma   90.00
#
_symmetry.space_group_name_H-M   'P 1'
#
loop_
_entity.id
_entity.type
_entity.pdbx_description
1 polymer ?
#
loop_
_entity_poly.entity_id
_entity_poly.type
_entity_poly.pdbx_seq_one_letter_code
_entity_poly.pdbx_strand_id
1 'polypeptide(L)' 'MPHTVIQLLDLLELEQLEVDLYRGRQPDTAMQRVFGGQVAAQALRAACHTVGEERGVHS' A
#
# COMPACT_ATOMS: atom_id res chain seq x y z
N MET A 1 5.28 11.10 -8.48
CA MET A 1 5.03 11.12 -7.02
C MET A 1 3.65 11.70 -6.79
N PRO A 2 2.85 11.21 -5.81
CA PRO A 2 1.53 11.77 -5.57
C PRO A 2 1.67 13.25 -5.15
N HIS A 3 0.88 14.11 -5.78
CA HIS A 3 0.83 15.55 -5.51
C HIS A 3 -0.43 15.95 -4.74
N THR A 4 -1.37 15.02 -4.59
CA THR A 4 -2.61 15.20 -3.84
C THR A 4 -2.84 14.03 -2.91
N VAL A 5 -3.68 14.23 -1.88
CA VAL A 5 -4.10 13.16 -0.97
C VAL A 5 -4.82 12.05 -1.74
N ILE A 6 -5.63 12.40 -2.73
CA ILE A 6 -6.36 11.42 -3.55
C ILE A 6 -5.38 10.49 -4.27
N GLN A 7 -4.35 11.04 -4.91
CA GLN A 7 -3.33 10.23 -5.59
C GLN A 7 -2.53 9.34 -4.62
N LEU A 8 -2.34 9.79 -3.37
CA LEU A 8 -1.72 8.97 -2.34
C LEU A 8 -2.65 7.82 -1.95
N LEU A 9 -3.94 8.08 -1.74
CA LEU A 9 -4.93 7.04 -1.42
C LEU A 9 -5.01 6.00 -2.54
N ASP A 10 -5.07 6.45 -3.80
CA ASP A 10 -5.08 5.56 -4.98
C ASP A 10 -3.84 4.67 -5.03
N LEU A 11 -2.67 5.19 -4.62
CA LEU A 11 -1.43 4.43 -4.56
C LEU A 11 -1.44 3.35 -3.47
N LEU A 12 -2.22 3.58 -2.40
CA LEU A 12 -2.37 2.63 -1.31
C LEU A 12 -3.45 1.57 -1.60
N GLU A 13 -4.26 1.72 -2.64
CA GLU A 13 -5.15 0.64 -3.10
C GLU A 13 -4.31 -0.51 -3.68
N LEU A 14 -4.50 -1.71 -3.14
CA LEU A 14 -3.77 -2.90 -3.56
C LEU A 14 -4.66 -3.80 -4.41
N GLU A 15 -4.11 -4.32 -5.51
CA GLU A 15 -4.74 -5.39 -6.27
C GLU A 15 -4.48 -6.71 -5.54
N GLN A 16 -5.54 -7.40 -5.11
CA GLN A 16 -5.42 -8.76 -4.60
C GLN A 16 -5.28 -9.75 -5.76
N LEU A 17 -4.19 -10.53 -5.75
CA LEU A 17 -3.94 -11.56 -6.77
C LEU A 17 -4.35 -12.94 -6.27
N GLU A 18 -4.14 -13.24 -4.99
CA GLU A 18 -4.49 -14.50 -4.33
C GLU A 18 -4.69 -14.27 -2.82
N VAL A 19 -4.99 -15.34 -2.07
CA VAL A 19 -4.96 -15.32 -0.60
C VAL A 19 -3.56 -14.91 -0.15
N ASP A 20 -3.50 -13.87 0.66
CA ASP A 20 -2.26 -13.28 1.21
C ASP A 20 -1.25 -12.75 0.15
N LEU A 21 -1.66 -12.62 -1.11
CA LEU A 21 -0.83 -12.09 -2.20
C LEU A 21 -1.43 -10.82 -2.82
N TYR A 22 -0.72 -9.70 -2.67
CA TYR A 22 -1.17 -8.39 -3.11
C TYR A 22 -0.13 -7.69 -4.00
N ARG A 23 -0.58 -6.94 -4.99
CA ARG A 23 0.25 -6.10 -5.87
C ARG A 23 -0.01 -4.63 -5.58
N GLY A 24 1.04 -3.94 -5.12
CA GLY A 24 1.08 -2.48 -5.03
C GLY A 24 1.58 -1.86 -6.34
N ARG A 25 1.09 -0.65 -6.64
CA ARG A 25 1.59 0.16 -7.76
C ARG A 25 2.66 1.13 -7.25
N GLN A 26 3.43 1.73 -8.16
CA GLN A 26 4.37 2.80 -7.91
C GLN A 26 4.17 3.90 -8.96
N PRO A 27 4.22 5.19 -8.60
CA PRO A 27 4.02 6.27 -9.58
C PRO A 27 5.27 6.44 -10.45
N ASP A 28 5.13 6.56 -11.77
CA ASP A 28 6.26 6.82 -12.64
C ASP A 28 7.09 8.03 -12.17
N THR A 29 8.37 7.80 -11.92
CA THR A 29 9.30 8.82 -11.47
C THR A 29 10.62 8.74 -12.21
N ALA A 30 11.24 9.92 -12.39
CA ALA A 30 12.57 10.04 -12.98
C ALA A 30 13.63 9.20 -12.24
N MET A 31 13.46 9.01 -10.93
CA MET A 31 14.20 8.03 -10.15
C MET A 31 13.32 6.81 -9.93
N GLN A 32 13.70 5.65 -10.49
CA GLN A 32 12.99 4.38 -10.27
C GLN A 32 13.30 3.78 -8.88
N ARG A 33 13.02 4.54 -7.81
CA ARG A 33 13.15 4.09 -6.43
C ARG A 33 11.80 4.18 -5.75
N VAL A 34 11.47 3.15 -4.97
CA VAL A 34 10.28 3.17 -4.11
C VAL A 34 10.66 3.84 -2.80
N PHE A 35 9.80 4.74 -2.33
CA PHE A 35 9.99 5.36 -1.02
C PHE A 35 9.70 4.35 0.09
N GLY A 36 10.54 4.31 1.14
CA GLY A 36 10.36 3.36 2.24
C GLY A 36 9.00 3.47 2.92
N GLY A 37 8.48 4.69 3.08
CA GLY A 37 7.12 4.92 3.60
C GLY A 37 6.01 4.34 2.72
N GLN A 38 6.19 4.34 1.38
CA GLN A 38 5.25 3.70 0.47
C GLN A 38 5.24 2.18 0.69
N VAL A 39 6.42 1.56 0.73
CA VAL A 39 6.55 0.10 0.97
C VAL A 39 5.92 -0.28 2.31
N ALA A 40 6.23 0.47 3.37
CA ALA A 40 5.68 0.23 4.70
C ALA A 40 4.15 0.38 4.73
N ALA A 41 3.60 1.43 4.13
CA ALA A 41 2.15 1.66 4.11
C ALA A 41 1.40 0.60 3.28
N GLN A 42 1.93 0.22 2.12
CA GLN A 42 1.34 -0.84 1.29
C GLN A 42 1.44 -2.21 1.99
N ALA A 43 2.57 -2.53 2.63
CA ALA A 43 2.71 -3.76 3.41
C ALA A 43 1.74 -3.82 4.59
N LEU A 44 1.59 -2.71 5.32
CA LEU A 44 0.64 -2.60 6.43
C LEU A 44 -0.80 -2.78 5.96
N ARG A 45 -1.16 -2.15 4.84
CA ARG A 45 -2.49 -2.29 4.26
C ARG A 45 -2.79 -3.71 3.82
N ALA A 46 -1.84 -4.40 3.19
CA ALA A 46 -1.96 -5.82 2.87
C ALA A 46 -2.22 -6.65 4.13
N ALA A 47 -1.48 -6.41 5.22
CA ALA A 47 -1.68 -7.11 6.49
C ALA A 47 -3.05 -6.82 7.12
N CYS A 48 -3.55 -5.59 7.03
CA CYS A 48 -4.90 -5.27 7.50
C CYS A 48 -6.00 -6.02 6.73
N HIS A 49 -5.79 -6.37 5.46
CA HIS A 49 -6.74 -7.16 4.67
C HIS A 49 -6.77 -8.66 5.03
N THR A 50 -5.82 -9.16 5.82
CA THR A 50 -5.76 -10.58 6.24
C THR A 50 -6.28 -10.83 7.65
N VAL A 51 -6.69 -9.76 8.35
CA VAL A 51 -7.25 -9.82 9.70
C VAL A 51 -8.69 -9.34 9.73
N GLY A 52 -9.44 -9.71 10.76
CA GLY A 52 -10.81 -9.25 10.95
C GLY A 52 -10.84 -7.78 11.36
N GLU A 53 -11.95 -7.09 11.10
CA GLU A 53 -12.12 -5.66 11.37
C GLU A 53 -11.96 -5.29 12.86
N GLU A 54 -12.12 -6.26 13.76
CA GLU A 54 -11.88 -6.10 15.20
C GLU A 54 -10.40 -5.92 15.56
N ARG A 55 -9.48 -6.26 14.66
CA ARG A 55 -8.03 -6.21 14.88
C ARG A 55 -7.44 -4.92 14.33
N GLY A 56 -7.34 -3.92 15.20
CA GLY A 56 -6.64 -2.66 14.92
C GLY A 56 -5.12 -2.83 14.92
N VAL A 57 -4.44 -2.06 14.05
CA VAL A 57 -2.98 -2.06 13.95
C VAL A 57 -2.33 -1.46 15.21
N HIS A 58 -1.25 -2.07 15.70
CA HIS A 58 -0.54 -1.66 16.92
C HIS A 58 0.96 -2.03 16.86
N SER A 59 1.73 -1.65 17.89
CA SER A 59 3.17 -1.98 18.07
C SER A 59 3.52 -2.29 19.52
#